data_AF-A0A7K3HBA5-F1
#
_entry.id   AF-A0A7K3HBA5-F1
#
_cell.length_a   1.000
_cell.length_b   1.000
_cell.length_c   1.000
_cell.angle_alpha   90.00
_cell.angle_beta   90.00
_cell.angle_gamma   90.00
#
_symmetry.space_group_name_H-M   'P 1'
#
loop_
_entity.id
_entity.type
_entity.pdbx_description
1 polymer ?
#
loop_
_entity_poly.entity_id
_entity_poly.type
_entity_poly.pdbx_seq_one_letter_code
_entity_poly.pdbx_strand_id
1 'polypeptide(L)'
;RRGGAMWRGGRGRLDAGGLSWKSPVDARPALVLAPGDLLGVRLEERDNPAGSPYTLVLDTPGGEVVLAADALPDWTGPLHRMAAGGTGQEDGESPERRRDDGGPHR
;
A
#
# COMPACT_ATOMS: atom_id res chain seq x y z
N ARG A 1 20.33 24.49 8.51
CA ARG A 1 20.73 23.29 7.73
C ARG A 1 19.48 22.42 7.60
N ARG A 2 18.85 22.38 6.41
CA ARG A 2 17.64 21.59 6.17
C ARG A 2 18.05 20.12 5.96
N GLY A 3 17.99 19.32 7.01
CA GLY A 3 17.96 17.86 6.88
C GLY A 3 16.60 17.43 6.36
N GLY A 4 16.23 17.90 5.16
CA GLY A 4 14.98 17.52 4.52
C GLY A 4 15.10 16.11 3.98
N ALA A 5 14.02 15.32 4.09
CA ALA A 5 13.93 14.02 3.46
C ALA A 5 14.43 14.10 2.01
N MET A 6 15.42 13.27 1.67
CA MET A 6 16.02 13.29 0.34
C MET A 6 15.04 12.64 -0.63
N TRP A 7 14.46 13.43 -1.52
CA TRP A 7 13.63 12.93 -2.59
C TRP A 7 14.45 12.03 -3.51
N ARG A 8 13.89 10.87 -3.82
CA ARG A 8 14.46 9.94 -4.80
C ARG A 8 13.53 9.91 -6.01
N GLY A 9 14.07 10.25 -7.17
CA GLY A 9 13.36 10.16 -8.46
C GLY A 9 13.38 8.73 -9.00
N GLY A 10 12.30 8.33 -9.68
CA GLY A 10 12.16 6.96 -10.18
C GLY A 10 10.78 6.69 -10.74
N ARG A 11 10.53 5.42 -11.07
CA ARG A 11 9.28 4.97 -11.68
C ARG A 11 8.46 4.20 -10.66
N GLY A 12 7.29 4.73 -10.32
CA GLY A 12 6.25 4.02 -9.59
C GLY A 12 5.42 3.15 -10.54
N ARG A 13 4.91 2.03 -10.04
CA ARG A 13 3.86 1.22 -10.65
C ARG A 13 2.87 0.82 -9.56
N LEU A 14 1.60 0.95 -9.86
CA LEU A 14 0.51 0.47 -9.02
C LEU A 14 -0.34 -0.51 -9.83
N ASP A 15 -0.54 -1.71 -9.29
CA ASP A 15 -1.45 -2.71 -9.83
C ASP A 15 -2.09 -3.53 -8.70
N ALA A 16 -2.81 -4.59 -9.04
CA ALA A 16 -3.50 -5.43 -8.06
C ALA A 16 -2.55 -6.11 -7.06
N GLY A 17 -1.27 -6.29 -7.41
CA GLY A 17 -0.24 -6.84 -6.53
C GLY A 17 0.36 -5.81 -5.57
N GLY A 18 -0.02 -4.53 -5.70
CA GLY A 18 0.40 -3.45 -4.81
C GLY A 18 1.19 -2.36 -5.52
N LEU A 19 1.86 -1.55 -4.70
CA LEU A 19 2.69 -0.44 -5.15
C LEU A 19 4.15 -0.90 -5.22
N SER A 20 4.83 -0.61 -6.32
CA SER A 20 6.28 -0.73 -6.41
C SER A 20 6.89 0.56 -6.92
N TRP A 21 8.09 0.88 -6.44
CA TRP A 21 8.87 2.00 -6.93
C TRP A 21 10.30 1.55 -7.19
N LYS A 22 10.83 1.96 -8.34
CA LYS A 22 12.18 1.63 -8.76
C LYS A 22 12.94 2.89 -9.16
N SER A 23 14.11 3.07 -8.55
CA SER A 23 15.09 4.08 -8.94
C SER A 23 15.71 3.72 -10.29
N PRO A 24 16.02 4.69 -11.18
CA PRO A 24 16.69 4.41 -12.45
C PRO A 24 18.08 3.80 -12.27
N VAL A 25 18.72 4.05 -11.13
CA VAL A 25 20.09 3.61 -10.83
C VAL A 25 20.15 2.31 -10.01
N ASP A 26 19.02 1.77 -9.57
CA ASP A 26 18.98 0.53 -8.79
C ASP A 26 18.59 -0.68 -9.64
N ALA A 27 19.24 -1.82 -9.37
CA ALA A 27 18.89 -3.10 -9.98
C ALA A 27 17.53 -3.63 -9.48
N ARG A 28 17.20 -3.37 -8.21
CA ARG A 28 15.97 -3.84 -7.53
C ARG A 28 15.01 -2.68 -7.24
N PRO A 29 13.70 -2.93 -7.13
CA PRO A 29 12.75 -1.93 -6.62
C PRO A 29 13.20 -1.47 -5.22
N ALA A 30 13.19 -0.16 -4.97
CA ALA A 30 13.56 0.38 -3.67
C ALA A 30 12.37 0.44 -2.70
N LEU A 31 11.15 0.32 -3.21
CA LEU A 31 9.93 0.17 -2.43
C LEU A 31 9.06 -0.89 -3.10
N VAL A 32 8.56 -1.82 -2.29
CA VAL A 32 7.47 -2.74 -2.64
C VAL A 32 6.53 -2.71 -1.45
N LEU A 33 5.28 -2.33 -1.69
CA LEU A 33 4.24 -2.23 -0.69
C LEU A 33 3.08 -3.13 -1.13
N ALA A 34 2.90 -4.23 -0.41
CA ALA A 34 1.79 -5.13 -0.66
C ALA A 34 0.47 -4.50 -0.17
N PRO A 35 -0.69 -4.92 -0.68
CA PRO A 35 -1.98 -4.40 -0.25
C PRO A 35 -2.23 -4.45 1.26
N GLY A 36 -1.82 -5.54 1.92
CA GLY A 36 -1.98 -5.71 3.38
C GLY A 36 -1.05 -4.83 4.23
N ASP A 37 0.00 -4.27 3.63
CA ASP A 37 0.96 -3.41 4.33
C ASP A 37 0.59 -1.91 4.25
N LEU A 38 -0.47 -1.57 3.52
CA LEU A 38 -0.95 -0.18 3.43
C LEU A 38 -2.07 0.03 4.46
N LEU A 39 -1.75 0.75 5.52
CA LEU A 39 -2.64 1.02 6.64
C LEU A 39 -3.49 2.28 6.45
N GLY A 40 -2.99 3.23 5.65
CA GLY A 40 -3.62 4.53 5.48
C GLY A 40 -3.05 5.31 4.31
N VAL A 41 -3.88 6.21 3.76
CA VAL A 41 -3.52 7.09 2.64
C VAL A 41 -4.07 8.48 2.94
N ARG A 42 -3.22 9.50 2.82
CA ARG A 42 -3.63 10.90 2.95
C ARG A 42 -2.86 11.81 2.01
N LEU A 43 -3.45 12.95 1.68
CA LEU A 43 -2.79 14.03 0.97
C LEU A 43 -2.30 15.07 1.97
N GLU A 44 -1.05 15.52 1.81
CA GLU A 44 -0.47 16.61 2.58
C GLU A 44 0.09 17.68 1.65
N GLU A 45 -0.18 18.94 1.97
CA GLU A 45 0.46 20.07 1.29
C GLU A 45 1.94 20.14 1.71
N ARG A 46 2.85 19.99 0.74
CA ARG A 46 4.29 19.90 1.00
C ARG A 46 5.10 20.18 -0.26
N ASP A 47 6.16 20.98 -0.11
CA ASP A 47 7.16 21.19 -1.16
C ASP A 47 7.76 19.86 -1.63
N ASN A 48 7.73 19.63 -2.94
CA ASN A 48 8.21 18.40 -3.55
C ASN A 48 8.66 18.66 -5.01
N PRO A 49 9.42 17.74 -5.62
CA PRO A 49 9.99 17.95 -6.95
C PRO A 49 9.02 17.65 -8.11
N ALA A 50 7.79 17.17 -7.85
CA ALA A 50 6.89 16.68 -8.88
C ALA A 50 5.92 17.74 -9.44
N GLY A 51 6.07 19.01 -9.04
CA GLY A 51 5.27 20.13 -9.57
C GLY A 51 3.83 20.24 -9.04
N SER A 52 3.36 19.25 -8.29
CA SER A 52 2.14 19.32 -7.48
C SER A 52 2.42 20.01 -6.14
N PRO A 53 1.49 20.81 -5.57
CA PRO A 53 1.63 21.35 -4.21
C PRO A 53 1.39 20.29 -3.12
N TYR A 54 0.87 19.13 -3.50
CA TYR A 54 0.56 18.04 -2.58
C TYR A 54 1.53 16.87 -2.73
N THR A 55 1.64 16.10 -1.65
CA THR A 55 2.30 14.80 -1.58
C THR A 55 1.30 13.76 -1.09
N LEU A 56 1.52 12.50 -1.46
CA LEU A 56 0.74 11.38 -0.95
C LEU A 56 1.53 10.70 0.16
N VAL A 57 0.95 10.66 1.36
CA VAL A 57 1.55 9.97 2.50
C VAL A 57 0.85 8.64 2.69
N LEU A 58 1.64 7.58 2.74
CA LEU A 58 1.22 6.20 2.92
C LEU A 58 1.68 5.74 4.30
N ASP A 59 0.74 5.32 5.12
CA ASP A 59 1.01 4.74 6.42
C ASP A 59 1.26 3.25 6.25
N THR A 60 2.40 2.77 6.76
CA THR A 60 2.81 1.36 6.68
C THR A 60 3.29 0.89 8.07
N PRO A 61 3.37 -0.43 8.32
CA PRO A 61 3.94 -0.94 9.58
C PRO A 61 5.37 -0.46 9.85
N GLY A 62 6.15 -0.18 8.80
CA GLY A 62 7.52 0.32 8.89
C GLY A 62 7.65 1.84 9.03
N GLY A 63 6.52 2.57 9.08
CA GLY A 63 6.47 4.02 9.12
C GLY A 63 5.87 4.63 7.85
N GLU A 64 6.08 5.93 7.68
CA GLU A 64 5.48 6.69 6.58
C GLU A 64 6.33 6.64 5.31
N VAL A 65 5.67 6.42 4.18
CA VAL A 65 6.25 6.58 2.85
C VAL A 65 5.59 7.79 2.19
N VAL A 66 6.41 8.75 1.76
CA VAL A 66 5.95 9.97 1.10
C VAL A 66 6.24 9.90 -0.39
N LEU A 67 5.20 10.04 -1.20
CA LEU A 67 5.28 10.05 -2.65
C LEU A 67 4.94 11.43 -3.21
N ALA A 68 5.65 11.79 -4.29
CA ALA A 68 5.36 12.95 -5.10
C ALA A 68 5.16 12.50 -6.55
N ALA A 69 4.04 12.91 -7.14
CA ALA A 69 3.74 12.67 -8.55
C ALA A 69 3.02 13.90 -9.11
N ASP A 70 3.15 14.10 -10.42
CA ASP A 70 2.45 15.13 -11.18
C ASP A 70 0.95 14.81 -11.33
N ALA A 71 0.60 13.53 -11.43
CA ALA A 71 -0.76 13.04 -11.57
C ALA A 71 -1.29 12.34 -10.30
N LEU A 72 -1.21 12.98 -9.12
CA LEU A 72 -1.70 12.41 -7.85
C LEU A 72 -3.15 11.85 -7.89
N PRO A 73 -4.12 12.47 -8.58
CA PRO A 73 -5.49 11.95 -8.63
C PRO A 73 -5.60 10.52 -9.20
N ASP A 74 -4.68 10.12 -10.07
CA ASP A 74 -4.67 8.78 -10.67
C ASP A 74 -4.23 7.69 -9.68
N TRP A 75 -3.57 8.09 -8.58
CA TRP A 75 -3.02 7.19 -7.56
C TRP A 75 -3.90 7.09 -6.32
N THR A 76 -4.53 8.19 -5.91
CA THR A 76 -5.28 8.27 -4.64
C THR A 76 -6.41 7.24 -4.55
N GLY A 77 -7.27 7.16 -5.57
CA GLY A 77 -8.41 6.25 -5.57
C GLY A 77 -8.01 4.77 -5.46
N PRO A 78 -7.12 4.26 -6.32
CA PRO A 78 -6.59 2.90 -6.21
C PRO A 78 -5.91 2.61 -4.87
N LEU A 79 -5.13 3.54 -4.33
CA LEU A 79 -4.45 3.36 -3.04
C LEU A 79 -5.42 3.35 -1.86
N HIS A 80 -6.45 4.19 -1.87
CA HIS A 80 -7.52 4.13 -0.86
C HIS A 80 -8.26 2.79 -0.89
N ARG A 81 -8.56 2.26 -2.09
CA ARG A 81 -9.16 0.93 -2.23
C ARG A 81 -8.24 -0.17 -1.68
N MET A 82 -6.94 -0.04 -1.94
CA MET A 82 -5.93 -0.98 -1.45
C MET A 82 -5.88 -0.98 0.09
N ALA A 83 -5.82 0.20 0.71
CA ALA A 83 -5.85 0.34 2.17
C ALA A 83 -7.13 -0.23 2.79
N ALA A 84 -8.28 -0.03 2.14
CA ALA A 84 -9.57 -0.58 2.60
C ALA A 84 -9.68 -2.11 2.41
N GLY A 85 -8.91 -2.70 1.50
CA GLY A 85 -8.90 -4.15 1.25
C GLY A 85 -7.89 -4.91 2.13
N GLY A 86 -6.86 -4.24 2.65
CA GLY A 86 -5.86 -4.83 3.53
C GLY A 86 -6.37 -5.18 4.93
N THR A 87 -7.49 -4.58 5.36
CA THR A 87 -8.12 -4.83 6.67
C THR A 87 -9.08 -6.02 6.69
N GLY A 88 -9.22 -6.76 5.58
CA GLY A 88 -10.22 -7.81 5.40
C GLY A 88 -9.70 -9.26 5.33
N GLN A 89 -8.45 -9.52 5.72
CA GLN A 89 -7.90 -10.88 5.80
C GLN A 89 -7.53 -11.25 7.24
N GLU A 90 -8.48 -11.06 8.16
CA GLU A 90 -8.57 -11.85 9.38
C GLU A 90 -9.73 -12.85 9.21
N ASP A 91 -9.62 -13.99 9.88
CA ASP A 91 -10.49 -15.17 9.83
C ASP A 91 -10.33 -16.11 8.62
N GLY A 92 -9.27 -16.90 8.72
CA GLY A 92 -9.34 -18.30 8.32
C GLY A 92 -10.43 -19.02 9.09
N GLU A 93 -11.66 -18.94 8.60
CA GLU A 93 -12.73 -19.86 8.99
C GLU A 93 -12.37 -21.24 8.43
N SER A 94 -11.63 -21.99 9.25
CA SER A 94 -11.40 -23.41 9.02
C SER A 94 -12.78 -24.07 8.93
N PRO A 95 -13.11 -24.81 7.85
CA PRO A 95 -14.29 -25.63 7.86
C PRO A 95 -14.00 -26.82 8.76
N GLU A 96 -14.17 -26.65 10.07
CA GLU A 96 -14.34 -27.79 10.96
C GLU A 96 -15.63 -28.49 10.53
N ARG A 97 -15.43 -29.44 9.62
CA ARG A 97 -16.40 -30.46 9.27
C ARG A 97 -16.73 -31.19 10.56
N ARG A 98 -17.76 -30.72 11.25
CA ARG A 98 -18.45 -31.49 12.27
C ARG A 98 -18.96 -32.73 11.58
N ARG A 99 -18.21 -33.82 11.75
CA ARG A 99 -18.73 -35.16 11.55
C ARG A 99 -19.77 -35.37 12.64
N ASP A 100 -21.03 -35.14 12.30
CA ASP A 100 -22.12 -35.75 13.05
C ASP A 100 -22.21 -37.21 12.61
N ASP A 101 -21.36 -37.99 13.29
CA ASP A 101 -21.50 -39.42 13.50
C ASP A 101 -22.61 -39.57 14.56
N GLY A 102 -23.75 -40.19 14.21
CA GLY A 102 -24.76 -40.48 15.24
C GLY A 102 -26.14 -40.84 14.74
N GLY A 103 -26.38 -42.14 14.56
CA GLY A 103 -27.73 -42.67 14.69
C GLY A 103 -27.95 -44.03 14.02
N PRO A 104 -27.79 -45.17 14.73
CA PRO A 104 -28.27 -46.44 14.23
C PRO A 104 -29.80 -46.48 14.42
N HIS A 105 -30.53 -46.57 13.31
CA HIS A 105 -31.93 -46.99 13.36
C HIS A 105 -32.04 -48.49 13.05
N ARG A 106 -32.74 -49.11 13.99
CA ARG A 106 -33.01 -50.53 14.23
C ARG A 106 -33.88 -51.16 13.15
#